data_AF-A1YWS4-F1
#
_entry.id   AF-A1YWS4-F1
#
_cell.length_a   1.000
_cell.length_b   1.000
_cell.length_c   1.000
_cell.angle_alpha   90.00
_cell.angle_beta   90.00
_cell.angle_gamma   90.00
#
_symmetry.space_group_name_H-M   'P 1'
#
loop_
_entity.id
_entity.type
_entity.pdbx_description
1 polymer ?
#
loop_
_entity_poly.entity_id
_entity_poly.type
_entity_poly.pdbx_seq_one_letter_code
_entity_poly.pdbx_strand_id
1 'polypeptide(L)'
;VNAQGDGLSYLASETVHYNPSDLSNWLGNMLSESNANFTPNCSLDNQFLPPISSLDYTNCSTQPKQEPSIFDSPSLDYDLKAIPGKALYSHIEQPPPPPAPAPIYGRESKRLKPTTSPATTANPVSSVVGGWAVPAEAARPVVLVDSQETGIRLVYTLLACAEAVQQENLEGAEVLVKQIKLLAVSQAGAMGRVAFYFAQGLAGRIYGLYPDKPLDTSFSDILQMHFYETCPYLKFAHFTANQAILEAFEGKKRVHVIDFSMKQGMQWPALMQALALRPGGPPSFRLTGIGPPSTDNTDHLREVGLKLAQFAETIHVEFKYRGLVANSLADLDASMLDLREDESVAVNSVFELHSLLARPGGIEKVLSTVKDMKPDIVTIVEQQANHNGPVFLDRFTESLHYYSTLFDSLEGCAVSPVSAQDKLMSEEYLGQQIRNVVACEGAERVERHETLSQWRARLGSAGFDPVNLGSNAFKQASML
;
A
#
# COMPACT_ATOMS: atom_id res chain seq x y z
N VAL A 1 41.91 39.10 -1.68
CA VAL A 1 40.61 39.41 -1.06
C VAL A 1 39.71 38.22 -1.36
N ASN A 2 39.33 37.50 -0.30
CA ASN A 2 38.93 36.10 -0.34
C ASN A 2 37.57 35.87 -1.03
N ALA A 3 37.53 34.85 -1.86
CA ALA A 3 36.33 34.11 -2.21
C ALA A 3 36.06 33.06 -1.12
N GLN A 4 34.88 33.11 -0.51
CA GLN A 4 34.21 32.04 0.23
C GLN A 4 32.86 31.91 -0.50
N GLY A 5 32.43 30.78 -1.05
CA GLY A 5 32.64 29.40 -0.68
C GLY A 5 31.22 28.81 -0.65
N ASP A 6 30.84 28.12 -1.72
CA ASP A 6 29.52 27.52 -1.94
C ASP A 6 29.05 26.71 -0.72
N GLY A 7 27.92 27.11 -0.14
CA GLY A 7 27.30 26.49 1.03
C GLY A 7 26.12 25.56 0.71
N LEU A 8 26.04 24.99 -0.50
CA LEU A 8 24.91 24.15 -0.93
C LEU A 8 25.24 22.67 -1.11
N SER A 9 26.43 22.21 -0.71
CA SER A 9 26.89 20.83 -0.92
C SER A 9 26.59 19.83 0.20
N TYR A 10 25.69 20.14 1.14
CA TYR A 10 25.36 19.26 2.28
C TYR A 10 23.89 18.79 2.34
N LEU A 11 23.18 18.72 1.21
CA LEU A 11 21.80 18.20 1.14
C LEU A 11 21.70 16.69 0.80
N ALA A 12 22.74 15.90 1.09
CA ALA A 12 22.59 14.46 1.16
C ALA A 12 22.18 14.09 2.58
N SER A 13 20.87 14.12 2.87
CA SER A 13 20.36 13.32 3.99
C SER A 13 20.65 11.86 3.65
N GLU A 14 21.13 11.08 4.62
CA GLU A 14 21.37 9.63 4.51
C GLU A 14 20.05 8.84 4.38
N THR A 15 19.10 9.34 3.59
CA THR A 15 17.88 8.62 3.25
C THR A 15 18.23 7.69 2.10
N VAL A 16 18.48 6.42 2.40
CA VAL A 16 18.64 5.39 1.36
C VAL A 16 17.32 5.31 0.60
N HIS A 17 17.34 5.78 -0.66
CA HIS A 17 16.17 5.84 -1.51
C HIS A 17 15.89 4.47 -2.11
N TYR A 18 14.70 3.95 -1.85
CA TYR A 18 14.28 2.67 -2.38
C TYR A 18 13.10 2.85 -3.33
N ASN A 19 13.11 2.13 -4.46
CA ASN A 19 11.98 2.06 -5.36
C ASN A 19 10.90 1.15 -4.75
N PRO A 20 9.72 1.68 -4.34
CA PRO A 20 8.69 0.88 -3.69
C PRO A 20 7.97 -0.05 -4.68
N SER A 21 8.12 0.14 -6.00
CA SER A 21 7.57 -0.78 -7.00
C SER A 21 8.28 -2.15 -7.03
N ASP A 22 9.47 -2.27 -6.43
CA ASP A 22 10.20 -3.53 -6.26
C ASP A 22 10.33 -3.87 -4.77
N LEU A 23 9.26 -4.43 -4.23
CA LEU A 23 9.16 -4.82 -2.80
C LEU A 23 10.27 -5.79 -2.39
N SER A 24 10.70 -6.67 -3.29
CA SER A 24 11.72 -7.68 -3.00
C SER A 24 13.10 -7.06 -2.78
N ASN A 25 13.50 -6.13 -3.65
CA ASN A 25 14.76 -5.40 -3.53
C ASN A 25 14.70 -4.42 -2.34
N TRP A 26 13.58 -3.72 -2.17
CA TRP A 26 13.33 -2.87 -1.00
C TRP A 26 13.55 -3.64 0.31
N LEU A 27 12.90 -4.80 0.45
CA LEU A 27 13.03 -5.66 1.63
C LEU A 27 14.46 -6.19 1.78
N GLY A 28 15.08 -6.62 0.68
CA GLY A 28 16.47 -7.10 0.67
C GLY A 28 17.46 -6.07 1.20
N ASN A 29 17.32 -4.81 0.80
CA ASN A 29 18.18 -3.73 1.28
C ASN A 29 17.91 -3.36 2.74
N MET A 30 16.64 -3.29 3.15
CA MET A 30 16.29 -3.05 4.55
C MET A 30 16.81 -4.16 5.49
N LEU A 31 16.73 -5.42 5.05
CA LEU A 31 17.28 -6.56 5.78
C LEU A 31 18.81 -6.57 5.76
N SER A 32 19.47 -6.19 4.67
CA SER A 32 20.93 -6.18 4.58
C SER A 32 21.55 -5.09 5.46
N GLU A 33 20.95 -3.90 5.52
CA GLU A 33 21.32 -2.84 6.46
C GLU A 33 21.11 -3.27 7.92
N SER A 34 20.06 -4.05 8.18
CA SER A 34 19.86 -4.61 9.51
C SER A 34 20.91 -5.67 9.86
N ASN A 35 21.27 -6.54 8.91
CA ASN A 35 22.24 -7.61 9.09
C ASN A 35 23.70 -7.13 9.09
N ALA A 36 24.00 -5.94 8.57
CA ALA A 36 25.34 -5.35 8.72
C ALA A 36 25.73 -5.10 10.18
N ASN A 37 24.75 -5.03 11.08
CA ASN A 37 24.93 -4.96 12.53
C ASN A 37 24.86 -6.33 13.24
N PHE A 38 24.74 -7.43 12.47
CA PHE A 38 24.73 -8.80 12.98
C PHE A 38 25.83 -9.62 12.31
N THR A 39 26.86 -10.00 13.06
CA THR A 39 27.83 -11.00 12.61
C THR A 39 27.14 -12.36 12.44
N PRO A 40 27.03 -12.94 11.23
CA PRO A 40 26.42 -14.25 11.06
C PRO A 40 27.52 -15.32 11.00
N ASN A 41 27.55 -16.19 12.00
CA ASN A 41 28.26 -17.46 11.91
C ASN A 41 27.24 -18.52 11.45
N CYS A 42 27.28 -18.89 10.18
CA CYS A 42 27.10 -20.26 9.65
C CYS A 42 26.76 -20.23 8.16
N SER A 43 27.64 -20.82 7.35
CA SER A 43 27.42 -21.18 5.95
C SER A 43 26.51 -22.41 5.86
N LEU A 44 25.65 -22.48 4.85
CA LEU A 44 25.27 -23.76 4.23
C LEU A 44 24.88 -23.53 2.77
N ASP A 45 25.67 -24.16 1.89
CA ASP A 45 25.45 -24.31 0.45
C ASP A 45 24.12 -25.01 0.14
N ASN A 46 23.50 -24.66 -0.99
CA ASN A 46 22.73 -25.64 -1.76
C ASN A 46 22.65 -25.25 -3.24
N GLN A 47 23.23 -26.11 -4.08
CA GLN A 47 23.06 -26.14 -5.53
C GLN A 47 21.86 -27.04 -5.90
N PHE A 48 21.32 -26.77 -7.10
CA PHE A 48 20.40 -27.58 -7.95
C PHE A 48 18.89 -27.31 -7.89
N LEU A 49 18.38 -26.68 -8.97
CA LEU A 49 17.05 -26.91 -9.56
C LEU A 49 17.09 -26.67 -11.09
N PRO A 50 16.45 -27.51 -11.94
CA PRO A 50 16.25 -27.26 -13.37
C PRO A 50 14.86 -26.60 -13.67
N PRO A 51 14.63 -26.03 -14.87
CA PRO A 51 13.43 -25.24 -15.16
C PRO A 51 12.22 -26.09 -15.58
N ILE A 52 11.00 -25.66 -15.22
CA ILE A 52 9.73 -26.32 -15.54
C ILE A 52 9.04 -25.63 -16.73
N SER A 53 8.58 -26.44 -17.69
CA SER A 53 7.83 -26.07 -18.90
C SER A 53 6.31 -25.96 -18.68
N SER A 54 5.69 -25.06 -19.43
CA SER A 54 4.26 -24.71 -19.51
C SER A 54 3.33 -25.87 -19.92
N LEU A 55 2.12 -25.93 -19.36
CA LEU A 55 1.03 -26.81 -19.83
C LEU A 55 -0.33 -26.08 -19.88
N ASP A 56 -1.00 -26.27 -21.02
CA ASP A 56 -2.28 -25.73 -21.47
C ASP A 56 -3.51 -26.38 -20.80
N TYR A 57 -4.63 -25.64 -20.77
CA TYR A 57 -5.96 -26.07 -20.30
C TYR A 57 -6.91 -26.38 -21.47
N THR A 58 -7.73 -27.44 -21.36
CA THR A 58 -9.04 -27.52 -22.03
C THR A 58 -10.10 -28.30 -21.23
N ASN A 59 -11.26 -27.64 -21.09
CA ASN A 59 -12.66 -28.10 -21.03
C ASN A 59 -13.17 -29.06 -19.93
N CYS A 60 -14.23 -28.61 -19.23
CA CYS A 60 -15.56 -29.21 -19.40
C CYS A 60 -16.71 -28.27 -18.97
N SER A 61 -17.80 -28.30 -19.73
CA SER A 61 -19.03 -27.51 -19.55
C SER A 61 -20.21 -28.47 -19.36
N THR A 62 -21.11 -28.19 -18.42
CA THR A 62 -22.54 -28.58 -18.45
C THR A 62 -23.38 -27.74 -17.47
N GLN A 63 -24.34 -27.01 -18.01
CA GLN A 63 -25.59 -26.49 -17.39
C GLN A 63 -26.78 -27.35 -17.92
N PRO A 64 -28.08 -27.25 -17.49
CA PRO A 64 -28.81 -26.05 -16.98
C PRO A 64 -29.97 -26.26 -15.94
N LYS A 65 -30.50 -25.17 -15.35
CA LYS A 65 -31.90 -24.66 -15.48
C LYS A 65 -32.28 -23.57 -14.44
N GLN A 66 -33.00 -22.55 -14.92
CA GLN A 66 -33.42 -21.27 -14.29
C GLN A 66 -34.84 -21.31 -13.68
N GLU A 67 -35.14 -20.44 -12.69
CA GLU A 67 -36.12 -19.32 -12.76
C GLU A 67 -36.15 -18.47 -11.44
N PRO A 68 -36.74 -17.25 -11.37
CA PRO A 68 -36.00 -16.03 -10.99
C PRO A 68 -36.44 -15.35 -9.67
N SER A 69 -35.54 -14.60 -9.03
CA SER A 69 -35.92 -13.51 -8.12
C SER A 69 -34.95 -12.32 -8.21
N ILE A 70 -35.52 -11.16 -8.44
CA ILE A 70 -34.88 -9.85 -8.64
C ILE A 70 -34.32 -9.32 -7.31
N PHE A 71 -33.00 -9.08 -7.25
CA PHE A 71 -32.36 -8.04 -6.43
C PHE A 71 -30.95 -7.83 -6.99
N ASP A 72 -30.73 -6.69 -7.65
CA ASP A 72 -29.42 -6.29 -8.19
C ASP A 72 -28.49 -5.86 -7.05
N SER A 73 -27.36 -6.53 -6.91
CA SER A 73 -26.18 -6.07 -6.18
C SER A 73 -24.94 -6.63 -6.89
N PRO A 74 -23.91 -5.82 -7.19
CA PRO A 74 -22.79 -6.26 -8.02
C PRO A 74 -21.93 -7.28 -7.27
N SER A 75 -21.84 -8.48 -7.84
CA SER A 75 -21.04 -9.61 -7.36
C SER A 75 -19.54 -9.36 -7.57
N LEU A 76 -18.78 -9.36 -6.47
CA LEU A 76 -17.32 -9.51 -6.47
C LEU A 76 -16.96 -11.00 -6.48
N ASP A 77 -16.68 -11.54 -7.67
CA ASP A 77 -16.05 -12.85 -7.83
C ASP A 77 -14.53 -12.71 -7.58
N TYR A 78 -14.06 -13.12 -6.41
CA TYR A 78 -12.63 -13.34 -6.15
C TYR A 78 -12.31 -14.82 -6.29
N ASP A 79 -11.70 -15.21 -7.41
CA ASP A 79 -11.12 -16.54 -7.61
C ASP A 79 -9.71 -16.58 -6.98
N LEU A 80 -9.62 -16.82 -5.66
CA LEU A 80 -8.36 -17.01 -4.93
C LEU A 80 -7.83 -18.43 -5.17
N LYS A 81 -6.95 -18.60 -6.15
CA LYS A 81 -6.16 -19.84 -6.27
C LYS A 81 -5.17 -19.94 -5.12
N ALA A 82 -5.33 -20.96 -4.28
CA ALA A 82 -4.41 -21.31 -3.21
C ALA A 82 -2.98 -21.56 -3.75
N ILE A 83 -1.99 -20.99 -3.07
CA ILE A 83 -0.56 -21.23 -3.32
C ILE A 83 -0.18 -22.61 -2.75
N PRO A 84 0.20 -23.61 -3.56
CA PRO A 84 0.55 -24.93 -3.05
C PRO A 84 2.00 -24.96 -2.53
N GLY A 85 2.18 -24.91 -1.22
CA GLY A 85 3.43 -25.35 -0.58
C GLY A 85 3.45 -26.88 -0.51
N LYS A 86 4.15 -27.56 -1.42
CA LYS A 86 4.29 -29.02 -1.35
C LYS A 86 5.37 -29.43 -0.35
N ALA A 87 4.96 -30.14 0.70
CA ALA A 87 5.82 -31.04 1.46
C ALA A 87 6.00 -32.35 0.66
N LEU A 88 7.25 -32.76 0.49
CA LEU A 88 7.68 -33.98 -0.21
C LEU A 88 7.42 -35.21 0.68
N TYR A 89 6.74 -36.22 0.13
CA TYR A 89 6.92 -37.61 0.56
C TYR A 89 6.94 -38.55 -0.64
N SER A 90 7.85 -39.53 -0.55
CA SER A 90 8.22 -40.56 -1.51
C SER A 90 7.09 -41.56 -1.79
N HIS A 91 6.83 -41.85 -3.07
CA HIS A 91 5.95 -42.94 -3.50
C HIS A 91 6.73 -44.16 -4.00
N ILE A 92 6.28 -45.32 -3.52
CA ILE A 92 6.67 -46.69 -3.86
C ILE A 92 6.25 -47.01 -5.32
N GLU A 93 7.12 -47.72 -6.05
CA GLU A 93 6.99 -48.14 -7.46
C GLU A 93 5.86 -49.16 -7.71
N GLN A 94 5.13 -49.01 -8.84
CA GLN A 94 4.49 -50.11 -9.60
C GLN A 94 4.40 -49.79 -11.12
N PRO A 95 4.33 -50.82 -12.00
CA PRO A 95 4.89 -50.82 -13.37
C PRO A 95 3.92 -50.44 -14.51
N PRO A 96 4.40 -50.24 -15.76
CA PRO A 96 3.65 -49.54 -16.81
C PRO A 96 2.73 -50.46 -17.66
N PRO A 97 1.60 -49.95 -18.20
CA PRO A 97 0.80 -50.60 -19.24
C PRO A 97 1.13 -50.11 -20.68
N PRO A 98 0.69 -50.84 -21.72
CA PRO A 98 1.27 -50.85 -23.08
C PRO A 98 0.68 -49.80 -24.06
N PRO A 99 1.30 -49.60 -25.25
CA PRO A 99 0.92 -48.51 -26.17
C PRO A 99 -0.22 -48.89 -27.13
N ALA A 100 -1.01 -47.88 -27.52
CA ALA A 100 -2.08 -47.97 -28.53
C ALA A 100 -1.75 -47.14 -29.80
N PRO A 101 -2.36 -47.45 -30.97
CA PRO A 101 -1.77 -47.23 -32.28
C PRO A 101 -2.26 -45.98 -33.05
N ALA A 102 -1.53 -45.67 -34.13
CA ALA A 102 -1.66 -44.48 -34.99
C ALA A 102 -2.95 -44.42 -35.85
N PRO A 103 -3.41 -43.21 -36.26
CA PRO A 103 -4.48 -43.08 -37.26
C PRO A 103 -3.99 -42.69 -38.67
N ILE A 104 -4.67 -43.27 -39.67
CA ILE A 104 -4.52 -43.08 -41.13
C ILE A 104 -5.70 -42.25 -41.66
N TYR A 105 -5.35 -41.22 -42.45
CA TYR A 105 -6.02 -40.49 -43.55
C TYR A 105 -7.56 -40.28 -43.68
N GLY A 106 -7.89 -39.01 -43.97
CA GLY A 106 -8.84 -38.55 -45.01
C GLY A 106 -9.98 -37.67 -44.49
N ARG A 107 -10.40 -36.55 -45.10
CA ARG A 107 -10.00 -35.80 -46.30
C ARG A 107 -10.77 -34.44 -46.30
N GLU A 108 -10.07 -33.36 -46.67
CA GLU A 108 -10.50 -32.09 -47.34
C GLU A 108 -11.73 -31.27 -46.83
N SER A 109 -11.67 -29.94 -46.65
CA SER A 109 -11.51 -28.97 -47.76
C SER A 109 -11.12 -27.53 -47.34
N LYS A 110 -10.00 -27.08 -47.92
CA LYS A 110 -9.70 -25.79 -48.60
C LYS A 110 -10.01 -24.43 -47.95
N ARG A 111 -8.93 -23.87 -47.39
CA ARG A 111 -8.54 -22.44 -47.27
C ARG A 111 -8.12 -21.89 -48.65
N LEU A 112 -8.09 -20.55 -48.84
CA LEU A 112 -6.98 -19.82 -49.49
C LEU A 112 -7.06 -18.28 -49.26
N LYS A 113 -5.95 -17.71 -48.74
CA LYS A 113 -5.50 -16.31 -48.79
C LYS A 113 -5.00 -15.99 -50.23
N PRO A 114 -4.84 -14.73 -50.71
CA PRO A 114 -3.64 -13.93 -50.41
C PRO A 114 -3.71 -12.38 -50.55
N THR A 115 -2.67 -11.74 -50.01
CA THR A 115 -2.15 -10.38 -50.25
C THR A 115 -1.39 -10.26 -51.57
N THR A 116 -1.46 -9.11 -52.27
CA THR A 116 -0.34 -8.38 -52.94
C THR A 116 -0.84 -7.11 -53.69
N SER A 117 -0.11 -5.99 -53.57
CA SER A 117 -0.23 -4.72 -54.34
C SER A 117 0.53 -4.81 -55.70
N PRO A 118 0.78 -3.74 -56.52
CA PRO A 118 0.21 -2.39 -56.68
C PRO A 118 -0.05 -1.96 -58.18
N ALA A 119 -0.48 -0.70 -58.40
CA ALA A 119 -0.14 0.23 -59.52
C ALA A 119 -1.28 0.84 -60.40
N THR A 120 -1.41 2.17 -60.25
CA THR A 120 -1.55 3.27 -61.26
C THR A 120 -2.79 3.55 -62.14
N THR A 121 -3.12 4.86 -62.13
CA THR A 121 -3.68 5.79 -63.16
C THR A 121 -5.19 5.84 -63.44
N ALA A 122 -5.83 6.99 -63.13
CA ALA A 122 -6.41 7.94 -64.10
C ALA A 122 -7.24 9.06 -63.41
N ASN A 123 -7.09 10.31 -63.87
CA ASN A 123 -7.98 11.47 -63.63
C ASN A 123 -9.29 11.36 -64.46
N PRO A 124 -10.37 12.13 -64.19
CA PRO A 124 -10.50 13.50 -64.72
C PRO A 124 -11.23 14.56 -63.83
N VAL A 125 -10.65 15.76 -63.82
CA VAL A 125 -11.20 17.12 -64.03
C VAL A 125 -12.70 17.48 -63.75
N SER A 126 -12.84 18.51 -62.90
CA SER A 126 -13.79 19.66 -62.86
C SER A 126 -15.22 19.55 -62.33
N SER A 127 -15.53 20.35 -61.29
CA SER A 127 -16.49 21.47 -61.40
C SER A 127 -16.41 22.41 -60.20
N VAL A 128 -16.49 23.71 -60.51
CA VAL A 128 -16.47 24.90 -59.64
C VAL A 128 -17.89 25.24 -59.20
N VAL A 129 -18.12 25.57 -57.92
CA VAL A 129 -18.99 26.63 -57.32
C VAL A 129 -18.77 26.47 -55.79
N GLY A 130 -18.25 27.41 -54.99
CA GLY A 130 -18.57 28.82 -54.79
C GLY A 130 -19.03 28.98 -53.32
N GLY A 131 -18.26 29.67 -52.46
CA GLY A 131 -18.71 29.94 -51.09
C GLY A 131 -17.64 30.20 -50.03
N TRP A 132 -17.24 31.47 -49.92
CA TRP A 132 -16.86 32.22 -48.70
C TRP A 132 -15.62 31.74 -47.94
N ALA A 133 -14.54 32.51 -48.09
CA ALA A 133 -13.32 32.39 -47.31
C ALA A 133 -13.59 32.67 -45.83
N VAL A 134 -13.36 31.66 -44.99
CA VAL A 134 -13.12 31.81 -43.55
C VAL A 134 -11.60 32.00 -43.40
N PRO A 135 -11.09 33.01 -42.68
CA PRO A 135 -9.66 33.15 -42.52
C PRO A 135 -9.15 31.93 -41.73
N ALA A 136 -8.16 31.24 -42.30
CA ALA A 136 -7.40 30.22 -41.58
C ALA A 136 -6.78 30.90 -40.35
N GLU A 137 -7.30 30.58 -39.17
CA GLU A 137 -6.70 30.95 -37.91
C GLU A 137 -5.29 30.39 -37.92
N ALA A 138 -4.30 31.29 -37.94
CA ALA A 138 -2.89 30.92 -37.88
C ALA A 138 -2.73 29.98 -36.70
N ALA A 139 -2.36 28.72 -36.97
CA ALA A 139 -1.99 27.77 -35.96
C ALA A 139 -0.91 28.44 -35.12
N ARG A 140 -1.30 28.93 -33.94
CA ARG A 140 -0.35 29.46 -32.96
C ARG A 140 0.65 28.34 -32.74
N PRO A 141 1.96 28.62 -32.82
CA PRO A 141 2.92 27.61 -32.43
C PRO A 141 2.58 27.27 -30.99
N VAL A 142 2.08 26.05 -30.76
CA VAL A 142 2.08 25.45 -29.44
C VAL A 142 3.56 25.32 -29.16
N VAL A 143 4.12 26.31 -28.46
CA VAL A 143 5.41 26.17 -27.82
C VAL A 143 5.18 24.96 -26.92
N LEU A 144 5.71 23.81 -27.33
CA LEU A 144 6.02 22.73 -26.41
C LEU A 144 7.00 23.38 -25.44
N VAL A 145 6.46 24.00 -24.39
CA VAL A 145 7.26 24.34 -23.23
C VAL A 145 7.81 23.00 -22.82
N ASP A 146 9.13 22.87 -22.83
CA ASP A 146 9.78 21.62 -22.50
C ASP A 146 9.21 21.17 -21.15
N SER A 147 8.50 20.03 -21.16
CA SER A 147 7.80 19.54 -19.98
C SER A 147 8.81 19.30 -18.85
N GLN A 148 10.05 18.96 -19.21
CA GLN A 148 11.16 18.78 -18.30
C GLN A 148 11.60 20.10 -17.66
N GLU A 149 11.80 21.16 -18.45
CA GLU A 149 12.17 22.49 -17.91
C GLU A 149 11.08 23.03 -16.99
N THR A 150 9.81 22.85 -17.38
CA THR A 150 8.66 23.23 -16.56
C THR A 150 8.61 22.44 -15.25
N GLY A 151 8.90 21.13 -15.29
CA GLY A 151 8.97 20.28 -14.12
C GLY A 151 10.09 20.70 -13.15
N ILE A 152 11.27 21.00 -13.69
CA ILE A 152 12.40 21.53 -12.90
C ILE A 152 11.99 22.84 -12.21
N ARG A 153 11.41 23.78 -12.97
CA ARG A 153 10.92 25.05 -12.42
C ARG A 153 9.85 24.85 -11.35
N LEU A 154 8.98 23.86 -11.51
CA LEU A 154 7.93 23.53 -10.54
C LEU A 154 8.53 23.09 -9.20
N VAL A 155 9.51 22.17 -9.23
CA VAL A 155 10.21 21.72 -8.01
C VAL A 155 10.93 22.88 -7.32
N TYR A 156 11.67 23.69 -8.07
CA TYR A 156 12.32 24.89 -7.49
C TYR A 156 11.30 25.86 -6.89
N THR A 157 10.15 26.07 -7.54
CA THR A 157 9.11 26.97 -7.02
C THR A 157 8.46 26.41 -5.75
N LEU A 158 8.27 25.09 -5.66
CA LEU A 158 7.78 24.41 -4.44
C LEU A 158 8.74 24.63 -3.26
N LEU A 159 10.04 24.38 -3.47
CA LEU A 159 11.07 24.57 -2.43
C LEU A 159 11.20 26.03 -2.01
N ALA A 160 11.22 26.97 -2.97
CA ALA A 160 11.27 28.40 -2.68
C ALA A 160 10.02 28.88 -1.90
N CYS A 161 8.85 28.31 -2.20
CA CYS A 161 7.62 28.62 -1.46
C CYS A 161 7.70 28.12 -0.02
N ALA A 162 8.17 26.89 0.19
CA ALA A 162 8.38 26.34 1.53
C ALA A 162 9.41 27.15 2.34
N GLU A 163 10.50 27.58 1.70
CA GLU A 163 11.49 28.46 2.32
C GLU A 163 10.89 29.82 2.71
N ALA A 164 10.12 30.45 1.82
CA ALA A 164 9.44 31.71 2.11
C ALA A 164 8.46 31.57 3.29
N VAL A 165 7.72 30.46 3.37
CA VAL A 165 6.85 30.14 4.51
C VAL A 165 7.64 29.97 5.81
N GLN A 166 8.78 29.27 5.77
CA GLN A 166 9.64 29.10 6.94
C GLN A 166 10.21 30.43 7.45
N GLN A 167 10.51 31.36 6.55
CA GLN A 167 11.00 32.70 6.85
C GLN A 167 9.87 33.69 7.22
N GLU A 168 8.63 33.22 7.36
CA GLU A 168 7.44 34.04 7.62
C GLU A 168 7.17 35.11 6.54
N ASN A 169 7.75 34.97 5.34
CA ASN A 169 7.48 35.82 4.19
C ASN A 169 6.21 35.35 3.44
N LEU A 170 5.06 35.58 4.07
CA LEU A 170 3.77 35.10 3.56
C LEU A 170 3.35 35.78 2.25
N GLU A 171 3.71 37.06 2.04
CA GLU A 171 3.44 37.76 0.78
C GLU A 171 4.18 37.12 -0.39
N GLY A 172 5.47 36.81 -0.21
CA GLY A 172 6.27 36.08 -1.20
C GLY A 172 5.76 34.67 -1.43
N ALA A 173 5.42 33.95 -0.36
CA ALA A 173 4.86 32.61 -0.44
C ALA A 173 3.52 32.59 -1.20
N GLU A 174 2.66 33.60 -1.02
CA GLU A 174 1.39 33.69 -1.74
C GLU A 174 1.60 33.85 -3.26
N VAL A 175 2.59 34.64 -3.69
CA VAL A 175 2.93 34.76 -5.12
C VAL A 175 3.43 33.42 -5.65
N LEU A 176 4.31 32.74 -4.91
CA LEU A 176 4.88 31.46 -5.30
C LEU A 176 3.82 30.35 -5.37
N VAL A 177 2.88 30.26 -4.42
CA VAL A 177 1.82 29.24 -4.45
C VAL A 177 0.87 29.43 -5.63
N LYS A 178 0.61 30.66 -6.06
CA LYS A 178 -0.15 30.95 -7.30
C LYS A 178 0.62 30.48 -8.54
N GLN A 179 1.94 30.70 -8.58
CA GLN A 179 2.80 30.22 -9.66
C GLN A 179 2.87 28.68 -9.71
N ILE A 180 2.97 28.00 -8.56
CA ILE A 180 2.95 26.54 -8.47
C ILE A 180 1.68 25.97 -9.12
N LYS A 181 0.50 26.55 -8.83
CA LYS A 181 -0.76 26.11 -9.45
C LYS A 181 -0.74 26.19 -10.97
N LEU A 182 -0.19 27.27 -11.54
CA LEU A 182 -0.06 27.44 -12.99
C LEU A 182 0.91 26.42 -13.61
N LEU A 183 2.05 26.19 -12.96
CA LEU A 183 3.05 25.23 -13.40
C LEU A 183 2.54 23.78 -13.30
N ALA A 184 1.83 23.43 -12.23
CA ALA A 184 1.28 22.09 -12.01
C ALA A 184 0.24 21.69 -13.06
N VAL A 185 -0.59 22.62 -13.52
CA VAL A 185 -1.55 22.37 -14.63
C VAL A 185 -0.85 22.01 -15.94
N SER A 186 0.40 22.48 -16.11
CA SER A 186 1.22 22.18 -17.28
C SER A 186 2.03 20.90 -17.13
N GLN A 187 1.89 20.17 -16.02
CA GLN A 187 2.55 18.89 -15.76
C GLN A 187 1.51 17.77 -15.78
N ALA A 188 1.78 16.73 -16.56
CA ALA A 188 0.99 15.51 -16.57
C ALA A 188 1.58 14.46 -15.61
N GLY A 189 0.79 13.46 -15.24
CA GLY A 189 1.23 12.31 -14.43
C GLY A 189 1.52 12.66 -12.97
N ALA A 190 2.34 11.83 -12.32
CA ALA A 190 2.66 11.90 -10.90
C ALA A 190 3.13 13.28 -10.43
N MET A 191 4.05 13.92 -11.16
CA MET A 191 4.61 15.22 -10.77
C MET A 191 3.54 16.31 -10.62
N GLY A 192 2.59 16.40 -11.57
CA GLY A 192 1.49 17.36 -11.50
C GLY A 192 0.58 17.11 -10.31
N ARG A 193 0.33 15.84 -9.98
CA ARG A 193 -0.50 15.43 -8.82
C ARG A 193 0.17 15.75 -7.49
N VAL A 194 1.45 15.42 -7.34
CA VAL A 194 2.24 15.73 -6.14
C VAL A 194 2.23 17.23 -5.90
N ALA A 195 2.60 18.01 -6.92
CA ALA A 195 2.63 19.47 -6.81
C ALA A 195 1.27 20.07 -6.45
N PHE A 196 0.17 19.50 -6.94
CA PHE A 196 -1.18 19.92 -6.59
C PHE A 196 -1.47 19.75 -5.10
N TYR A 197 -1.15 18.59 -4.50
CA TYR A 197 -1.37 18.36 -3.07
C TYR A 197 -0.44 19.18 -2.18
N PHE A 198 0.83 19.34 -2.56
CA PHE A 198 1.76 20.21 -1.85
C PHE A 198 1.33 21.68 -1.91
N ALA A 199 0.82 22.15 -3.05
CA ALA A 199 0.27 23.50 -3.18
C ALA A 199 -0.94 23.72 -2.27
N GLN A 200 -1.80 22.70 -2.08
CA GLN A 200 -2.89 22.78 -1.11
C GLN A 200 -2.37 22.86 0.33
N GLY A 201 -1.39 22.04 0.70
CA GLY A 201 -0.77 22.09 2.03
C GLY A 201 -0.11 23.44 2.32
N LEU A 202 0.66 23.98 1.37
CA LEU A 202 1.27 25.31 1.46
C LEU A 202 0.22 26.40 1.57
N ALA A 203 -0.83 26.37 0.74
CA ALA A 203 -1.93 27.32 0.85
C ALA A 203 -2.63 27.23 2.22
N GLY A 204 -2.87 26.02 2.72
CA GLY A 204 -3.42 25.79 4.05
C GLY A 204 -2.60 26.48 5.13
N ARG A 205 -1.28 26.33 5.07
CA ARG A 205 -0.33 26.99 5.98
C ARG A 205 -0.32 28.51 5.85
N ILE A 206 -0.25 29.04 4.63
CA ILE A 206 -0.18 30.48 4.35
C ILE A 206 -1.45 31.19 4.85
N TYR A 207 -2.62 30.60 4.62
CA TYR A 207 -3.90 31.20 4.97
C TYR A 207 -4.42 30.79 6.36
N GLY A 208 -3.68 29.95 7.09
CA GLY A 208 -4.12 29.41 8.39
C GLY A 208 -5.40 28.56 8.29
N LEU A 209 -5.61 27.90 7.15
CA LEU A 209 -6.74 27.00 6.91
C LEU A 209 -6.35 25.60 7.40
N TYR A 210 -6.63 25.34 8.67
CA TYR A 210 -6.53 24.01 9.24
C TYR A 210 -7.89 23.33 9.14
N PRO A 211 -7.97 22.01 8.87
CA PRO A 211 -9.24 21.31 9.00
C PRO A 211 -9.72 21.44 10.45
N ASP A 212 -10.82 22.17 10.66
CA ASP A 212 -11.42 22.45 11.99
C ASP A 212 -11.85 21.18 12.76
N LYS A 213 -11.85 20.02 12.07
CA LYS A 213 -12.17 18.71 12.64
C LYS A 213 -11.23 17.66 12.04
N PRO A 214 -10.81 16.65 12.84
CA PRO A 214 -10.26 15.44 12.24
C PRO A 214 -11.25 14.94 11.20
N LEU A 215 -10.72 14.64 10.00
CA LEU A 215 -11.50 14.09 8.90
C LEU A 215 -12.36 12.93 9.41
N ASP A 216 -13.56 12.79 8.84
CA ASP A 216 -14.43 11.66 9.13
C ASP A 216 -13.64 10.36 8.94
N THR A 217 -13.44 9.61 10.03
CA THR A 217 -12.63 8.39 10.04
C THR A 217 -13.18 7.37 9.04
N SER A 218 -14.49 7.37 8.83
CA SER A 218 -15.16 6.53 7.83
C SER A 218 -14.70 6.84 6.40
N PHE A 219 -14.52 8.13 6.06
CA PHE A 219 -14.05 8.53 4.74
C PHE A 219 -12.58 8.17 4.53
N SER A 220 -11.75 8.33 5.57
CA SER A 220 -10.34 7.95 5.55
C SER A 220 -10.17 6.43 5.37
N ASP A 221 -11.01 5.62 6.01
CA ASP A 221 -11.03 4.16 5.84
C ASP A 221 -11.39 3.74 4.41
N ILE A 222 -12.36 4.44 3.77
CA ILE A 222 -12.72 4.20 2.37
C ILE A 222 -11.54 4.53 1.45
N LEU A 223 -10.88 5.66 1.66
CA LEU A 223 -9.70 6.04 0.88
C LEU A 223 -8.57 5.02 1.02
N GLN A 224 -8.30 4.54 2.24
CA GLN A 224 -7.31 3.50 2.48
C GLN A 224 -7.68 2.16 1.81
N MET A 225 -8.97 1.81 1.73
CA MET A 225 -9.43 0.63 0.99
C MET A 225 -9.05 0.72 -0.49
N HIS A 226 -9.30 1.86 -1.14
CA HIS A 226 -8.89 2.04 -2.54
C HIS A 226 -7.37 1.99 -2.72
N PHE A 227 -6.61 2.52 -1.75
CA PHE A 227 -5.15 2.40 -1.73
C PHE A 227 -4.69 0.95 -1.58
N TYR A 228 -5.36 0.16 -0.72
CA TYR A 228 -5.13 -1.27 -0.56
C TYR A 228 -5.37 -2.05 -1.87
N GLU A 229 -6.40 -1.67 -2.63
CA GLU A 229 -6.69 -2.32 -3.90
C GLU A 229 -5.72 -1.92 -5.02
N THR A 230 -5.29 -0.66 -5.03
CA THR A 230 -4.41 -0.11 -6.07
C THR A 230 -2.94 -0.56 -5.92
N CYS A 231 -2.45 -0.71 -4.69
CA CYS A 231 -1.04 -0.97 -4.42
C CYS A 231 -0.79 -2.24 -3.59
N PRO A 232 0.34 -2.95 -3.80
CA PRO A 232 0.65 -4.18 -3.08
C PRO A 232 1.17 -3.93 -1.64
N TYR A 233 1.46 -2.69 -1.23
CA TYR A 233 2.17 -2.38 0.01
C TYR A 233 1.50 -2.94 1.26
N LEU A 234 0.21 -2.64 1.44
CA LEU A 234 -0.54 -3.09 2.61
C LEU A 234 -0.85 -4.59 2.54
N LYS A 235 -1.08 -5.13 1.34
CA LYS A 235 -1.23 -6.59 1.12
C LYS A 235 0.03 -7.31 1.59
N PHE A 236 1.20 -6.86 1.14
CA PHE A 236 2.50 -7.38 1.56
C PHE A 236 2.71 -7.29 3.07
N ALA A 237 2.40 -6.13 3.66
CA ALA A 237 2.53 -5.93 5.10
C ALA A 237 1.62 -6.86 5.91
N HIS A 238 0.35 -7.02 5.50
CA HIS A 238 -0.60 -7.95 6.12
C HIS A 238 -0.13 -9.40 6.02
N PHE A 239 0.34 -9.86 4.86
CA PHE A 239 0.84 -11.23 4.70
C PHE A 239 2.08 -11.48 5.57
N THR A 240 2.99 -10.52 5.63
CA THR A 240 4.20 -10.61 6.45
C THR A 240 3.87 -10.65 7.95
N ALA A 241 2.97 -9.77 8.40
CA ALA A 241 2.50 -9.76 9.80
C ALA A 241 1.76 -11.06 10.15
N ASN A 242 0.86 -11.53 9.27
CA ASN A 242 0.15 -12.79 9.45
C ASN A 242 1.11 -13.97 9.55
N GLN A 243 2.18 -14.00 8.75
CA GLN A 243 3.20 -15.05 8.83
C GLN A 243 3.88 -15.07 10.20
N ALA A 244 4.31 -13.91 10.72
CA ALA A 244 4.92 -13.82 12.05
C ALA A 244 3.94 -14.25 13.17
N ILE A 245 2.66 -13.87 13.05
CA ILE A 245 1.61 -14.29 13.99
C ILE A 245 1.40 -15.81 13.93
N LEU A 246 1.35 -16.41 12.74
CA LEU A 246 1.20 -17.86 12.56
C LEU A 246 2.33 -18.65 13.20
N GLU A 247 3.57 -18.17 13.03
CA GLU A 247 4.77 -18.78 13.64
C GLU A 247 4.71 -18.69 15.18
N ALA A 248 4.33 -17.53 15.73
CA ALA A 248 4.15 -17.36 17.19
C ALA A 248 3.04 -18.26 17.77
N PHE A 249 2.02 -18.56 16.95
CA PHE A 249 0.88 -19.41 17.32
C PHE A 249 1.08 -20.91 17.03
N GLU A 250 2.28 -21.33 16.62
CA GLU A 250 2.57 -22.74 16.34
C GLU A 250 2.29 -23.62 17.58
N GLY A 251 1.53 -24.70 17.40
CA GLY A 251 1.17 -25.64 18.46
C GLY A 251 0.17 -25.12 19.52
N LYS A 252 -0.23 -23.84 19.48
CA LYS A 252 -1.17 -23.24 20.44
C LYS A 252 -2.61 -23.63 20.12
N LYS A 253 -3.40 -24.03 21.13
CA LYS A 253 -4.81 -24.44 20.93
C LYS A 253 -5.81 -23.29 20.98
N ARG A 254 -5.44 -22.20 21.66
CA ARG A 254 -6.27 -21.01 21.86
C ARG A 254 -5.40 -19.80 21.60
N VAL A 255 -5.82 -18.97 20.68
CA VAL A 255 -5.03 -17.84 20.19
C VAL A 255 -5.90 -16.59 20.15
N HIS A 256 -5.30 -15.46 20.47
CA HIS A 256 -5.98 -14.18 20.56
C HIS A 256 -5.14 -13.11 19.86
N VAL A 257 -5.72 -12.47 18.85
CA VAL A 257 -5.11 -11.30 18.22
C VAL A 257 -5.81 -10.04 18.71
N ILE A 258 -5.03 -9.04 19.09
CA ILE A 258 -5.49 -7.70 19.43
C ILE A 258 -5.00 -6.78 18.31
N ASP A 259 -5.94 -6.30 17.50
CA ASP A 259 -5.69 -5.43 16.36
C ASP A 259 -5.99 -3.98 16.73
N PHE A 260 -4.96 -3.13 16.70
CA PHE A 260 -5.08 -1.71 17.01
C PHE A 260 -5.80 -0.91 15.92
N SER A 261 -6.01 -1.48 14.74
CA SER A 261 -6.66 -0.81 13.61
C SER A 261 -7.57 -1.77 12.84
N MET A 262 -8.75 -2.05 13.40
CA MET A 262 -9.68 -3.01 12.80
C MET A 262 -10.13 -2.59 11.39
N LYS A 263 -10.37 -1.29 11.15
CA LYS A 263 -10.79 -0.70 9.86
C LYS A 263 -11.83 -1.58 9.16
N GLN A 264 -11.54 -2.06 7.94
CA GLN A 264 -12.42 -2.97 7.19
C GLN A 264 -12.14 -4.47 7.43
N GLY A 265 -11.13 -4.81 8.24
CA GLY A 265 -10.78 -6.18 8.60
C GLY A 265 -10.10 -7.01 7.50
N MET A 266 -9.55 -6.36 6.48
CA MET A 266 -8.99 -7.01 5.27
C MET A 266 -7.82 -7.97 5.56
N GLN A 267 -7.10 -7.81 6.67
CA GLN A 267 -5.96 -8.68 7.04
C GLN A 267 -6.39 -10.09 7.47
N TRP A 268 -7.54 -10.19 8.16
CA TRP A 268 -7.87 -11.35 8.98
C TRP A 268 -8.42 -12.57 8.23
N PRO A 269 -9.14 -12.45 7.10
CA PRO A 269 -9.56 -13.61 6.33
C PRO A 269 -8.39 -14.52 5.92
N ALA A 270 -7.27 -13.94 5.48
CA ALA A 270 -6.08 -14.69 5.10
C ALA A 270 -5.45 -15.42 6.31
N LEU A 271 -5.41 -14.78 7.48
CA LEU A 271 -4.94 -15.43 8.70
C LEU A 271 -5.85 -16.60 9.11
N MET A 272 -7.16 -16.41 9.07
CA MET A 272 -8.12 -17.47 9.43
C MET A 272 -7.99 -18.68 8.50
N GLN A 273 -7.82 -18.47 7.19
CA GLN A 273 -7.55 -19.55 6.24
C GLN A 273 -6.27 -20.31 6.58
N ALA A 274 -5.19 -19.60 6.90
CA ALA A 274 -3.94 -20.24 7.29
C ALA A 274 -4.06 -21.02 8.62
N LEU A 275 -4.79 -20.49 9.60
CA LEU A 275 -5.10 -21.18 10.85
C LEU A 275 -5.95 -22.45 10.61
N ALA A 276 -6.91 -22.41 9.69
CA ALA A 276 -7.74 -23.56 9.32
C ALA A 276 -6.93 -24.71 8.71
N LEU A 277 -5.87 -24.39 7.96
CA LEU A 277 -5.00 -25.35 7.29
C LEU A 277 -3.84 -25.86 8.16
N ARG A 278 -3.75 -25.41 9.42
CA ARG A 278 -2.64 -25.75 10.31
C ARG A 278 -2.62 -27.26 10.62
N PRO A 279 -1.43 -27.89 10.69
CA PRO A 279 -1.30 -29.25 11.21
C PRO A 279 -1.91 -29.39 12.61
N GLY A 280 -2.73 -30.43 12.83
CA GLY A 280 -3.48 -30.62 14.08
C GLY A 280 -4.82 -29.88 14.14
N GLY A 281 -5.20 -29.17 13.08
CA GLY A 281 -6.48 -28.49 12.93
C GLY A 281 -6.50 -27.04 13.44
N PRO A 282 -7.61 -26.32 13.17
CA PRO A 282 -7.78 -24.94 13.60
C PRO A 282 -7.75 -24.79 15.12
N PRO A 283 -7.07 -23.75 15.66
CA PRO A 283 -7.25 -23.36 17.06
C PRO A 283 -8.59 -22.67 17.29
N SER A 284 -8.97 -22.50 18.56
CA SER A 284 -9.94 -21.47 18.95
C SER A 284 -9.30 -20.11 18.74
N PHE A 285 -9.91 -19.27 17.89
CA PHE A 285 -9.39 -17.97 17.49
C PHE A 285 -10.26 -16.85 18.04
N ARG A 286 -9.64 -15.95 18.81
CA ARG A 286 -10.25 -14.71 19.25
C ARG A 286 -9.60 -13.51 18.56
N LEU A 287 -10.42 -12.56 18.13
CA LEU A 287 -9.96 -11.29 17.58
C LEU A 287 -10.61 -10.13 18.35
N THR A 288 -9.79 -9.27 18.92
CA THR A 288 -10.22 -7.98 19.47
C THR A 288 -9.81 -6.88 18.50
N GLY A 289 -10.79 -6.24 17.86
CA GLY A 289 -10.57 -5.13 16.94
C GLY A 289 -10.81 -3.79 17.61
N ILE A 290 -9.83 -2.89 17.55
CA ILE A 290 -9.92 -1.54 18.10
C ILE A 290 -10.17 -0.54 16.97
N GLY A 291 -11.02 0.44 17.23
CA GLY A 291 -11.27 1.53 16.30
C GLY A 291 -11.91 2.75 16.96
N PRO A 292 -11.92 3.90 16.26
CA PRO A 292 -12.56 5.12 16.75
C PRO A 292 -14.09 4.96 16.82
N PRO A 293 -14.78 5.79 17.62
CA PRO A 293 -16.24 5.86 17.58
C PRO A 293 -16.71 6.31 16.20
N SER A 294 -17.82 5.72 15.71
CA SER A 294 -18.40 6.17 14.44
C SER A 294 -19.05 7.54 14.57
N THR A 295 -18.91 8.35 13.54
CA THR A 295 -19.47 9.72 13.45
C THR A 295 -20.97 9.72 13.14
N ASP A 296 -21.49 8.65 12.55
CA ASP A 296 -22.87 8.48 12.09
C ASP A 296 -23.74 7.61 13.02
N ASN A 297 -23.25 7.30 14.22
CA ASN A 297 -23.84 6.36 15.18
C ASN A 297 -24.00 4.91 14.68
N THR A 298 -23.36 4.53 13.57
CA THR A 298 -23.27 3.11 13.19
C THR A 298 -22.27 2.37 14.07
N ASP A 299 -22.39 1.05 14.10
CA ASP A 299 -21.48 0.17 14.82
C ASP A 299 -20.64 -0.62 13.82
N HIS A 300 -19.78 0.13 13.11
CA HIS A 300 -18.91 -0.41 12.05
C HIS A 300 -18.05 -1.58 12.54
N LEU A 301 -17.51 -1.50 13.77
CA LEU A 301 -16.73 -2.59 14.37
C LEU A 301 -17.55 -3.88 14.50
N ARG A 302 -18.82 -3.79 14.88
CA ARG A 302 -19.71 -4.96 14.95
C ARG A 302 -20.03 -5.51 13.57
N GLU A 303 -20.24 -4.66 12.57
CA GLU A 303 -20.50 -5.11 11.19
C GLU A 303 -19.32 -5.89 10.60
N VAL A 304 -18.09 -5.40 10.78
CA VAL A 304 -16.86 -6.10 10.39
C VAL A 304 -16.75 -7.43 11.14
N GLY A 305 -17.02 -7.42 12.45
CA GLY A 305 -17.05 -8.63 13.28
C GLY A 305 -18.02 -9.70 12.79
N LEU A 306 -19.23 -9.30 12.37
CA LEU A 306 -20.24 -10.21 11.82
C LEU A 306 -19.78 -10.84 10.51
N LYS A 307 -19.21 -10.05 9.59
CA LYS A 307 -18.67 -10.56 8.31
C LYS A 307 -17.54 -11.55 8.55
N LEU A 308 -16.62 -11.25 9.47
CA LEU A 308 -15.52 -12.15 9.85
C LEU A 308 -16.03 -13.44 10.51
N ALA A 309 -17.06 -13.36 11.34
CA ALA A 309 -17.67 -14.54 11.95
C ALA A 309 -18.36 -15.45 10.95
N GLN A 310 -19.09 -14.87 9.98
CA GLN A 310 -19.68 -15.61 8.87
C GLN A 310 -18.60 -16.32 8.05
N PHE A 311 -17.52 -15.61 7.72
CA PHE A 311 -16.39 -16.20 7.02
C PHE A 311 -15.76 -17.36 7.81
N ALA A 312 -15.47 -17.17 9.11
CA ALA A 312 -14.90 -18.21 9.97
C ALA A 312 -15.78 -19.48 10.04
N GLU A 313 -17.10 -19.33 10.04
CA GLU A 313 -18.05 -20.45 9.99
C GLU A 313 -17.89 -21.28 8.70
N THR A 314 -17.72 -20.62 7.54
CA THR A 314 -17.54 -21.30 6.25
C THR A 314 -16.28 -22.16 6.16
N ILE A 315 -15.26 -21.84 6.95
CA ILE A 315 -13.97 -22.57 7.00
C ILE A 315 -13.79 -23.35 8.30
N HIS A 316 -14.85 -23.48 9.09
CA HIS A 316 -14.91 -24.27 10.32
C HIS A 316 -13.86 -23.88 11.37
N VAL A 317 -13.58 -22.59 11.53
CA VAL A 317 -12.72 -22.05 12.61
C VAL A 317 -13.61 -21.62 13.78
N GLU A 318 -13.31 -22.12 14.99
CA GLU A 318 -13.99 -21.63 16.21
C GLU A 318 -13.57 -20.17 16.47
N PHE A 319 -14.45 -19.23 16.15
CA PHE A 319 -14.11 -17.81 16.16
C PHE A 319 -14.93 -16.99 17.16
N LYS A 320 -14.28 -16.05 17.83
CA LYS A 320 -14.91 -15.03 18.68
C LYS A 320 -14.36 -13.65 18.36
N TYR A 321 -15.26 -12.72 18.08
CA TYR A 321 -14.90 -11.33 17.84
C TYR A 321 -15.32 -10.41 18.99
N ARG A 322 -14.50 -9.40 19.27
CA ARG A 322 -14.82 -8.28 20.17
C ARG A 322 -14.39 -6.97 19.54
N GLY A 323 -15.35 -6.08 19.26
CA GLY A 323 -15.06 -4.68 18.92
C GLY A 323 -14.82 -3.86 20.19
N LEU A 324 -13.79 -3.03 20.21
CA LEU A 324 -13.50 -2.09 21.29
C LEU A 324 -13.35 -0.68 20.72
N VAL A 325 -14.21 0.23 21.19
CA VAL A 325 -14.20 1.63 20.75
C VAL A 325 -13.26 2.43 21.64
N ALA A 326 -12.31 3.16 21.03
CA ALA A 326 -11.40 4.06 21.72
C ALA A 326 -11.07 5.28 20.86
N ASN A 327 -11.03 6.48 21.45
CA ASN A 327 -10.65 7.70 20.73
C ASN A 327 -9.14 7.71 20.40
N SER A 328 -8.34 7.09 21.25
CA SER A 328 -6.90 6.96 21.07
C SER A 328 -6.43 5.65 21.69
N LEU A 329 -5.43 5.02 21.06
CA LEU A 329 -4.77 3.85 21.64
C LEU A 329 -4.14 4.16 23.00
N ALA A 330 -3.74 5.41 23.25
CA ALA A 330 -3.16 5.84 24.53
C ALA A 330 -4.17 5.84 25.69
N ASP A 331 -5.48 5.76 25.38
CA ASP A 331 -6.54 5.67 26.39
C ASP A 331 -6.84 4.22 26.80
N LEU A 332 -6.17 3.24 26.17
CA LEU A 332 -6.34 1.82 26.45
C LEU A 332 -5.60 1.37 27.72
N ASP A 333 -6.21 0.44 28.42
CA ASP A 333 -5.61 -0.34 29.49
C ASP A 333 -5.73 -1.84 29.20
N ALA A 334 -4.74 -2.64 29.61
CA ALA A 334 -4.71 -4.07 29.35
C ALA A 334 -5.92 -4.80 29.96
N SER A 335 -6.44 -4.31 31.09
CA SER A 335 -7.65 -4.84 31.74
C SER A 335 -8.90 -4.75 30.86
N MET A 336 -8.93 -3.83 29.90
CA MET A 336 -10.07 -3.66 28.99
C MET A 336 -10.16 -4.80 27.97
N LEU A 337 -9.10 -5.57 27.74
CA LEU A 337 -8.95 -6.48 26.60
C LEU A 337 -9.41 -7.92 26.88
N ASP A 338 -9.94 -8.19 28.08
CA ASP A 338 -10.40 -9.52 28.53
C ASP A 338 -9.32 -10.60 28.32
N LEU A 339 -8.07 -10.33 28.70
CA LEU A 339 -6.96 -11.25 28.53
C LEU A 339 -7.17 -12.53 29.34
N ARG A 340 -6.86 -13.69 28.75
CA ARG A 340 -7.05 -15.00 29.38
C ARG A 340 -5.71 -15.71 29.57
N GLU A 341 -5.50 -16.30 30.73
CA GLU A 341 -4.24 -17.02 31.01
C GLU A 341 -4.03 -18.26 30.13
N ASP A 342 -5.11 -18.79 29.54
CA ASP A 342 -5.09 -20.00 28.72
C ASP A 342 -4.97 -19.75 27.21
N GLU A 343 -4.73 -18.50 26.79
CA GLU A 343 -4.59 -18.11 25.39
C GLU A 343 -3.20 -17.53 25.09
N SER A 344 -2.73 -17.76 23.86
CA SER A 344 -1.53 -17.12 23.30
C SER A 344 -1.94 -15.81 22.65
N VAL A 345 -1.24 -14.71 22.94
CA VAL A 345 -1.67 -13.35 22.54
C VAL A 345 -0.69 -12.77 21.52
N ALA A 346 -1.22 -12.23 20.42
CA ALA A 346 -0.47 -11.40 19.48
C ALA A 346 -1.09 -10.00 19.42
N VAL A 347 -0.25 -8.97 19.36
CA VAL A 347 -0.70 -7.58 19.14
C VAL A 347 -0.30 -7.15 17.74
N ASN A 348 -1.22 -6.58 16.97
CA ASN A 348 -1.00 -6.11 15.62
C ASN A 348 -1.32 -4.61 15.52
N SER A 349 -0.42 -3.87 14.88
CA SER A 349 -0.60 -2.44 14.63
C SER A 349 -0.13 -2.09 13.21
N VAL A 350 -1.02 -1.47 12.43
CA VAL A 350 -0.76 -1.10 11.02
C VAL A 350 -1.12 0.36 10.80
N PHE A 351 -0.09 1.20 10.63
CA PHE A 351 -0.19 2.65 10.41
C PHE A 351 -0.96 3.38 11.51
N GLU A 352 -0.66 3.09 12.78
CA GLU A 352 -1.35 3.71 13.92
C GLU A 352 -0.39 4.40 14.91
N LEU A 353 0.83 3.89 15.08
CA LEU A 353 1.73 4.36 16.13
C LEU A 353 2.30 5.74 15.82
N HIS A 354 2.55 6.07 14.55
CA HIS A 354 3.07 7.39 14.18
C HIS A 354 2.14 8.53 14.62
N SER A 355 0.82 8.31 14.59
CA SER A 355 -0.17 9.33 15.00
C SER A 355 -0.05 9.72 16.48
N LEU A 356 0.35 8.76 17.32
CA LEU A 356 0.51 8.97 18.76
C LEU A 356 1.65 9.93 19.09
N LEU A 357 2.59 10.14 18.17
CA LEU A 357 3.70 11.08 18.35
C LEU A 357 3.24 12.54 18.39
N ALA A 358 2.00 12.83 17.99
CA ALA A 358 1.39 14.16 18.16
C ALA A 358 1.05 14.45 19.63
N ARG A 359 0.87 13.42 20.45
CA ARG A 359 0.55 13.52 21.88
C ARG A 359 1.79 13.14 22.72
N PRO A 360 2.39 14.08 23.47
CA PRO A 360 3.51 13.76 24.35
C PRO A 360 3.19 12.60 25.29
N GLY A 361 4.06 11.58 25.34
CA GLY A 361 3.87 10.38 26.17
C GLY A 361 2.91 9.32 25.59
N GLY A 362 2.27 9.59 24.44
CA GLY A 362 1.26 8.70 23.87
C GLY A 362 1.83 7.33 23.48
N ILE A 363 2.98 7.33 22.79
CA ILE A 363 3.64 6.08 22.38
C ILE A 363 4.16 5.30 23.60
N GLU A 364 4.75 5.98 24.58
CA GLU A 364 5.25 5.33 25.81
C GLU A 364 4.12 4.66 26.59
N LYS A 365 2.96 5.33 26.68
CA LYS A 365 1.76 4.77 27.31
C LYS A 365 1.28 3.51 26.57
N VAL A 366 1.16 3.56 25.24
CA VAL A 366 0.72 2.41 24.45
C VAL A 366 1.69 1.24 24.57
N LEU A 367 2.99 1.48 24.45
CA LEU A 367 4.01 0.44 24.60
C LEU A 367 3.98 -0.18 26.01
N SER A 368 3.77 0.62 27.06
CA SER A 368 3.54 0.09 28.42
C SER A 368 2.31 -0.80 28.46
N THR A 369 1.18 -0.36 27.91
CA THR A 369 -0.06 -1.16 27.88
C THR A 369 0.16 -2.47 27.11
N VAL A 370 0.90 -2.46 26.00
CA VAL A 370 1.25 -3.70 25.24
C VAL A 370 2.09 -4.64 26.10
N LYS A 371 3.05 -4.14 26.89
CA LYS A 371 3.82 -5.01 27.80
C LYS A 371 2.96 -5.63 28.89
N ASP A 372 1.98 -4.89 29.41
CA ASP A 372 1.04 -5.41 30.40
C ASP A 372 0.16 -6.54 29.82
N MET A 373 -0.03 -6.59 28.49
CA MET A 373 -0.70 -7.70 27.82
C MET A 373 0.14 -8.98 27.75
N LYS A 374 1.47 -8.89 27.90
CA LYS A 374 2.45 -10.00 27.78
C LYS A 374 2.27 -10.83 26.49
N PRO A 375 2.28 -10.20 25.30
CA PRO A 375 2.08 -10.91 24.04
C PRO A 375 3.27 -11.82 23.72
N ASP A 376 2.99 -12.91 22.99
CA ASP A 376 4.02 -13.77 22.39
C ASP A 376 4.72 -13.08 21.21
N ILE A 377 4.00 -12.21 20.48
CA ILE A 377 4.53 -11.42 19.37
C ILE A 377 3.80 -10.07 19.23
N VAL A 378 4.53 -9.04 18.80
CA VAL A 378 3.97 -7.75 18.40
C VAL A 378 4.37 -7.47 16.95
N THR A 379 3.39 -7.32 16.06
CA THR A 379 3.61 -6.94 14.67
C THR A 379 3.31 -5.45 14.49
N ILE A 380 4.29 -4.72 13.95
CA ILE A 380 4.20 -3.27 13.72
C ILE A 380 4.51 -3.01 12.25
N VAL A 381 3.58 -2.34 11.57
CA VAL A 381 3.72 -1.88 10.20
C VAL A 381 3.59 -0.36 10.21
N GLU A 382 4.66 0.33 9.82
CA GLU A 382 4.75 1.79 9.79
C GLU A 382 5.38 2.27 8.48
N GLN A 383 5.06 3.50 8.08
CA GLN A 383 5.61 4.13 6.89
C GLN A 383 7.08 4.50 7.10
N GLN A 384 7.96 4.08 6.19
CA GLN A 384 9.38 4.43 6.21
C GLN A 384 9.60 5.85 5.68
N ALA A 385 9.53 6.86 6.56
CA ALA A 385 9.79 8.25 6.24
C ALA A 385 10.23 9.05 7.48
N ASN A 386 10.85 10.22 7.29
CA ASN A 386 11.26 11.12 8.38
C ASN A 386 10.45 12.42 8.38
N HIS A 387 9.14 12.33 8.64
CA HIS A 387 8.22 13.48 8.64
C HIS A 387 8.04 14.10 10.05
N ASN A 388 8.79 13.63 11.06
CA ASN A 388 8.66 14.10 12.43
C ASN A 388 9.77 15.08 12.89
N GLY A 389 10.69 15.48 11.99
CA GLY A 389 11.75 16.44 12.31
C GLY A 389 11.23 17.80 12.80
N PRO A 390 12.00 18.61 13.55
CA PRO A 390 11.52 19.88 14.10
C PRO A 390 11.50 21.03 13.08
N VAL A 391 12.36 21.01 12.06
CA VAL A 391 12.48 22.05 11.03
C VAL A 391 11.46 21.81 9.90
N PHE A 392 10.71 22.84 9.51
CA PHE A 392 9.66 22.72 8.50
C PHE A 392 10.21 22.41 7.10
N LEU A 393 11.25 23.13 6.66
CA LEU A 393 11.82 22.94 5.34
C LEU A 393 12.40 21.53 5.15
N ASP A 394 13.06 21.00 6.18
CA ASP A 394 13.58 19.61 6.16
C ASP A 394 12.43 18.61 6.00
N ARG A 395 11.37 18.74 6.80
CA ARG A 395 10.16 17.91 6.66
C ARG A 395 9.52 18.05 5.27
N PHE A 396 9.45 19.27 4.74
CA PHE A 396 8.87 19.55 3.43
C PHE A 396 9.66 18.85 2.33
N THR A 397 10.98 18.94 2.34
CA THR A 397 11.85 18.27 1.37
C THR A 397 11.75 16.75 1.48
N GLU A 398 11.87 16.18 2.68
CA GLU A 398 11.77 14.73 2.87
C GLU A 398 10.38 14.20 2.44
N SER A 399 9.31 14.91 2.77
CA SER A 399 7.96 14.53 2.34
C SER A 399 7.77 14.66 0.83
N LEU A 400 8.33 15.69 0.19
CA LEU A 400 8.26 15.85 -1.26
C LEU A 400 8.93 14.67 -1.95
N HIS A 401 10.08 14.22 -1.47
CA HIS A 401 10.74 13.01 -1.97
C HIS A 401 9.89 11.76 -1.76
N TYR A 402 9.45 11.50 -0.52
CA TYR A 402 8.67 10.32 -0.16
C TYR A 402 7.39 10.19 -1.00
N TYR A 403 6.58 11.26 -1.06
CA TYR A 403 5.33 11.22 -1.80
C TYR A 403 5.55 11.24 -3.31
N SER A 404 6.61 11.88 -3.84
CA SER A 404 6.93 11.75 -5.27
C SER A 404 7.14 10.28 -5.65
N THR A 405 7.91 9.55 -4.84
CA THR A 405 8.16 8.12 -5.07
C THR A 405 6.88 7.28 -4.99
N LEU A 406 5.97 7.58 -4.06
CA LEU A 406 4.68 6.87 -3.97
C LEU A 406 3.76 7.17 -5.17
N PHE A 407 3.69 8.42 -5.62
CA PHE A 407 2.88 8.79 -6.79
C PHE A 407 3.47 8.22 -8.09
N ASP A 408 4.80 8.20 -8.24
CA ASP A 408 5.47 7.54 -9.36
C ASP A 408 5.13 6.04 -9.40
N SER A 409 5.13 5.38 -8.23
CA SER A 409 4.76 3.97 -8.16
C SER A 409 3.27 3.74 -8.41
N LEU A 410 2.38 4.63 -7.94
CA LEU A 410 0.95 4.56 -8.26
C LEU A 410 0.70 4.68 -9.78
N GLU A 411 1.50 5.48 -10.48
CA GLU A 411 1.46 5.58 -11.94
C GLU A 411 1.98 4.29 -12.61
N GLY A 412 3.01 3.66 -12.05
CA GLY A 412 3.56 2.38 -12.51
C GLY A 412 2.69 1.15 -12.22
N CYS A 413 1.84 1.18 -11.19
CA CYS A 413 0.95 0.06 -10.80
C CYS A 413 -0.21 -0.20 -11.78
N ALA A 414 -0.29 0.51 -12.92
CA ALA A 414 -1.34 0.41 -13.94
C ALA A 414 -1.42 -0.93 -14.72
N VAL A 415 -0.79 -1.99 -14.22
CA VAL A 415 -0.75 -3.33 -14.85
C VAL A 415 -2.04 -4.14 -14.63
N SER A 416 -2.87 -3.74 -13.67
CA SER A 416 -4.25 -4.21 -13.50
C SER A 416 -5.21 -3.12 -14.00
N PRO A 417 -6.44 -3.43 -14.50
CA PRO A 417 -7.44 -2.41 -14.79
C PRO A 417 -7.98 -1.81 -13.47
N VAL A 418 -7.11 -1.18 -12.70
CA VAL A 418 -7.46 -0.33 -11.56
C VAL A 418 -8.39 0.75 -12.12
N SER A 419 -9.58 0.88 -11.54
CA SER A 419 -10.52 1.86 -12.06
C SER A 419 -9.93 3.26 -11.88
N ALA A 420 -10.27 4.20 -12.78
CA ALA A 420 -9.87 5.59 -12.62
C ALA A 420 -10.31 6.17 -11.25
N GLN A 421 -11.39 5.62 -10.69
CA GLN A 421 -11.87 5.95 -9.36
C GLN A 421 -10.90 5.47 -8.27
N ASP A 422 -10.45 4.22 -8.29
CA ASP A 422 -9.54 3.68 -7.28
C ASP A 422 -8.21 4.45 -7.25
N LYS A 423 -7.69 4.80 -8.43
CA LYS A 423 -6.49 5.65 -8.53
C LYS A 423 -6.72 7.02 -7.91
N LEU A 424 -7.83 7.69 -8.25
CA LEU A 424 -8.15 9.01 -7.70
C LEU A 424 -8.32 8.98 -6.18
N MET A 425 -8.97 7.94 -5.65
CA MET A 425 -9.15 7.77 -4.20
C MET A 425 -7.82 7.48 -3.50
N SER A 426 -6.92 6.72 -4.14
CA SER A 426 -5.56 6.49 -3.65
C SER A 426 -4.71 7.76 -3.65
N GLU A 427 -4.80 8.58 -4.70
CA GLU A 427 -4.16 9.89 -4.78
C GLU A 427 -4.67 10.80 -3.66
N GLU A 428 -5.98 10.78 -3.38
CA GLU A 428 -6.59 11.56 -2.30
C GLU A 428 -6.20 11.07 -0.90
N TYR A 429 -6.06 9.75 -0.71
CA TYR A 429 -5.52 9.17 0.52
C TYR A 429 -4.14 9.74 0.87
N LEU A 430 -3.22 9.72 -0.10
CA LEU A 430 -1.88 10.31 0.08
C LEU A 430 -1.95 11.84 0.21
N GLY A 431 -2.84 12.48 -0.54
CA GLY A 431 -3.10 13.91 -0.50
C GLY A 431 -3.51 14.42 0.88
N GLN A 432 -4.33 13.65 1.62
CA GLN A 432 -4.69 13.96 3.01
C GLN A 432 -3.46 13.98 3.91
N GLN A 433 -2.57 13.00 3.76
CA GLN A 433 -1.35 12.94 4.56
C GLN A 433 -0.40 14.10 4.24
N ILE A 434 -0.18 14.39 2.94
CA ILE A 434 0.62 15.55 2.48
C ILE A 434 0.12 16.84 3.12
N ARG A 435 -1.20 17.08 3.09
CA ARG A 435 -1.78 18.29 3.69
C ARG A 435 -1.56 18.34 5.19
N ASN A 436 -1.66 17.21 5.91
CA ASN A 436 -1.37 17.20 7.34
C ASN A 436 0.11 17.49 7.65
N VAL A 437 1.03 16.85 6.93
CA VAL A 437 2.49 17.06 7.09
C VAL A 437 2.88 18.52 6.83
N VAL A 438 2.34 19.11 5.76
CA VAL A 438 2.73 20.45 5.29
C VAL A 438 1.98 21.57 6.03
N ALA A 439 0.66 21.46 6.18
CA ALA A 439 -0.15 22.54 6.70
C ALA A 439 -0.14 22.61 8.24
N CYS A 440 -0.28 21.47 8.93
CA CYS A 440 -0.51 21.44 10.37
C CYS A 440 0.78 21.56 11.20
N GLU A 441 0.61 21.92 12.47
CA GLU A 441 1.66 21.87 13.50
C GLU A 441 1.09 21.41 14.85
N GLY A 442 1.96 21.21 15.83
CA GLY A 442 1.56 20.86 17.19
C GLY A 442 0.78 19.54 17.23
N ALA A 443 -0.32 19.50 17.98
CA ALA A 443 -1.17 18.32 18.14
C ALA A 443 -2.00 17.98 16.89
N GLU A 444 -2.28 18.97 16.04
CA GLU A 444 -3.06 18.78 14.80
C GLU A 444 -2.26 18.08 13.70
N ARG A 445 -0.92 18.08 13.80
CA ARG A 445 -0.05 17.33 12.90
C ARG A 445 0.13 15.91 13.42
N VAL A 446 -0.62 14.98 12.86
CA VAL A 446 -0.65 13.56 13.24
C VAL A 446 0.19 12.67 12.32
N GLU A 447 0.43 13.07 11.08
CA GLU A 447 1.28 12.35 10.12
C GLU A 447 2.77 12.53 10.47
N ARG A 448 3.20 11.86 11.54
CA ARG A 448 4.53 11.99 12.15
C ARG A 448 5.37 10.74 11.92
N HIS A 449 5.55 10.36 10.66
CA HIS A 449 6.36 9.18 10.33
C HIS A 449 7.80 9.31 10.83
N GLU A 450 8.32 8.18 11.29
CA GLU A 450 9.70 7.99 11.71
C GLU A 450 10.31 6.80 10.98
N THR A 451 11.63 6.84 10.85
CA THR A 451 12.41 5.79 10.19
C THR A 451 12.45 4.51 11.04
N LEU A 452 12.77 3.39 10.40
CA LEU A 452 12.97 2.10 11.07
C LEU A 452 13.98 2.18 12.23
N SER A 453 15.06 2.94 12.09
CA SER A 453 16.06 3.09 13.17
C SER A 453 15.48 3.80 14.39
N GLN A 454 14.66 4.83 14.19
CA GLN A 454 13.93 5.52 15.26
C GLN A 454 12.90 4.61 15.92
N TRP A 455 12.09 3.88 15.13
CA TRP A 455 11.14 2.90 15.67
C TRP A 455 11.84 1.79 16.49
N ARG A 456 12.95 1.24 15.99
CA ARG A 456 13.78 0.26 16.72
C ARG A 456 14.29 0.83 18.04
N ALA A 457 14.78 2.06 18.05
CA ALA A 457 15.26 2.71 19.27
C ALA A 457 14.14 2.86 20.31
N ARG A 458 12.93 3.25 19.88
CA ARG A 458 11.75 3.36 20.76
C ARG A 458 11.35 2.01 21.36
N LEU A 459 11.20 1.00 20.50
CA LEU A 459 10.81 -0.36 20.91
C LEU A 459 11.85 -0.98 21.84
N GLY A 460 13.14 -0.85 21.51
CA GLY A 460 14.24 -1.31 22.37
C GLY A 460 14.26 -0.60 23.71
N SER A 461 14.03 0.73 23.74
CA SER A 461 13.95 1.49 24.99
C SER A 461 12.75 1.11 25.86
N ALA A 462 11.65 0.66 25.24
CA ALA A 462 10.52 0.08 25.94
C ALA A 462 10.76 -1.36 26.39
N GLY A 463 11.85 -2.01 25.96
CA GLY A 463 12.22 -3.38 26.32
C GLY A 463 11.54 -4.45 25.47
N PHE A 464 11.29 -4.15 24.19
CA PHE A 464 10.96 -5.15 23.17
C PHE A 464 12.22 -5.58 22.43
N ASP A 465 12.30 -6.87 22.10
CA ASP A 465 13.38 -7.45 21.32
C ASP A 465 12.92 -7.70 19.87
N PRO A 466 13.76 -7.43 18.86
CA PRO A 466 13.41 -7.68 17.47
C PRO A 466 13.36 -9.18 17.16
N VAL A 467 12.37 -9.59 16.37
CA VAL A 467 12.24 -10.95 15.82
C VAL A 467 12.51 -10.91 14.32
N ASN A 468 13.33 -11.84 13.83
CA ASN A 468 13.65 -11.95 12.40
C ASN A 468 12.44 -12.47 11.62
N LEU A 469 12.09 -11.83 10.51
CA LEU A 469 10.96 -12.18 9.63
C LEU A 469 11.12 -13.52 8.86
N GLY A 470 12.21 -14.26 9.10
CA GLY A 470 12.52 -15.50 8.40
C GLY A 470 12.78 -15.35 6.90
N SER A 471 13.04 -16.46 6.20
CA SER A 471 13.27 -16.46 4.74
C SER A 471 11.98 -16.43 3.91
N ASN A 472 10.82 -16.57 4.55
CA ASN A 472 9.52 -16.60 3.89
C ASN A 472 9.05 -15.19 3.49
N ALA A 473 9.40 -14.15 4.25
CA ALA A 473 9.06 -12.76 3.92
C ALA A 473 9.61 -12.34 2.55
N PHE A 474 10.83 -12.76 2.21
CA PHE A 474 11.43 -12.48 0.89
C PHE A 474 10.67 -13.18 -0.25
N LYS A 475 10.28 -14.44 -0.06
CA LYS A 475 9.46 -15.17 -1.06
C LYS A 475 8.10 -14.49 -1.26
N GLN A 476 7.47 -14.04 -0.18
CA GLN A 476 6.20 -13.31 -0.26
C GLN A 476 6.36 -11.97 -0.98
N ALA A 477 7.43 -11.21 -0.69
CA ALA A 477 7.75 -9.96 -1.37
C ALA A 477 8.01 -10.14 -2.88
N SER A 478 8.63 -11.26 -3.30
CA SER A 478 8.85 -11.55 -4.73
C SER A 478 7.60 -12.05 -5.46
N MET A 479 6.53 -12.41 -4.75
CA MET A 479 5.30 -12.96 -5.34
C MET A 479 4.18 -11.93 -5.53
N LEU A 480 4.25 -10.80 -4.82
CA LEU A 480 3.34 -9.66 -4.90
C LEU A 480 3.92 -8.59 -5.82
#